data_AF-K9WKN9-F1
#
_entry.id   AF-K9WKN9-F1
#
_cell.length_a   1.000
_cell.length_b   1.000
_cell.length_c   1.000
_cell.angle_alpha   90.00
_cell.angle_beta   90.00
_cell.angle_gamma   90.00
#
_symmetry.space_group_name_H-M   'P 1'
#
loop_
_entity.id
_entity.type
_entity.pdbx_description
1 polymer ?
#
loop_
_entity_poly.entity_id
_entity_poly.type
_entity_poly.pdbx_seq_one_letter_code
_entity_poly.pdbx_strand_id
1 'polypeptide(L)'
;MKLQDFIGKDLKYSMEGIATDKELATQIQVLLIGLRLLEPPADGKFGPISQRALQKFQTLMKINEPEQLGAETAKQLIETKPEDLPTPPLKLGNDLASRIVKYMQLKKYEIFQGIGEYNIVYIEGMNADATLNNDPPNYFNDRRMVIQIVDGVPAIVGNWQATTEPGYRYTERPMNPEGAARIKFGQYKAWQVGIHGTADRHEALIQTGGTVTVHRDFNKDYQRVGDKEDTGYFAINQHWGYDLPSNNVYYASAGCLVGRLRQGHREFMSLIKKDRRFQLNSRYIFYTTVIYGQDLMKETGGLSESLQLLKEGSSGPLVKQLQQALKDKGFNPGTIDGVFGLGTKAAVRAFQQANKLEADGLVGKQTWNALGIA
;
A
#
# COMPACT_ATOMS: atom_id res chain seq x y z
N MET A 1 -38.42 -24.16 -4.82
CA MET A 1 -38.99 -22.92 -5.41
C MET A 1 -37.95 -22.32 -6.34
N LYS A 2 -38.35 -21.71 -7.47
CA LYS A 2 -37.40 -21.05 -8.37
C LYS A 2 -37.26 -19.58 -8.00
N LEU A 3 -36.06 -19.02 -8.14
CA LEU A 3 -35.84 -17.60 -7.87
C LEU A 3 -36.72 -16.69 -8.76
N GLN A 4 -36.96 -17.12 -10.00
CA GLN A 4 -37.86 -16.45 -10.94
C GLN A 4 -39.31 -16.36 -10.44
N ASP A 5 -39.75 -17.26 -9.55
CA ASP A 5 -41.13 -17.30 -9.07
C ASP A 5 -41.49 -16.07 -8.22
N PHE A 6 -40.50 -15.38 -7.67
CA PHE A 6 -40.65 -14.15 -6.87
C PHE A 6 -40.92 -12.91 -7.74
N ILE A 7 -40.54 -12.93 -9.03
CA ILE A 7 -40.66 -11.75 -9.90
C ILE A 7 -42.13 -11.45 -10.17
N GLY A 8 -42.57 -10.23 -9.85
CA GLY A 8 -43.94 -9.76 -10.05
C GLY A 8 -44.96 -10.34 -9.06
N LYS A 9 -44.52 -11.01 -7.99
CA LYS A 9 -45.39 -11.55 -6.92
C LYS A 9 -44.96 -11.01 -5.55
N ASP A 10 -45.91 -10.82 -4.64
CA ASP A 10 -45.61 -10.45 -3.23
C ASP A 10 -45.24 -11.69 -2.40
N LEU A 11 -44.21 -12.42 -2.84
CA LEU A 11 -43.64 -13.55 -2.12
C LEU A 11 -42.46 -13.07 -1.27
N LYS A 12 -42.41 -13.51 -0.01
CA LYS A 12 -41.33 -13.19 0.93
C LYS A 12 -40.89 -14.46 1.64
N TYR A 13 -39.59 -14.72 1.61
CA TYR A 13 -38.98 -15.86 2.27
C TYR A 13 -37.97 -15.37 3.30
N SER A 14 -38.08 -15.82 4.55
CA SER A 14 -37.04 -15.58 5.56
C SER A 14 -35.76 -16.32 5.18
N MET A 15 -34.63 -15.90 5.76
CA MET A 15 -33.36 -16.62 5.59
C MET A 15 -33.44 -18.09 5.99
N GLU A 16 -34.22 -18.42 7.03
CA GLU A 16 -34.51 -19.80 7.45
C GLU A 16 -35.34 -20.54 6.40
N GLY A 17 -36.35 -19.87 5.82
CA GLY A 17 -37.13 -20.40 4.71
C GLY A 17 -36.24 -20.79 3.52
N ILE A 18 -35.30 -19.92 3.14
CA ILE A 18 -34.31 -20.20 2.10
C ILE A 18 -33.46 -21.42 2.49
N ALA A 19 -33.00 -21.51 3.74
CA ALA A 19 -32.17 -22.62 4.22
C ALA A 19 -32.87 -23.99 4.18
N THR A 20 -34.21 -24.02 4.21
CA THR A 20 -34.99 -25.26 4.07
C THR A 20 -35.25 -25.66 2.60
N ASP A 21 -35.04 -24.76 1.64
CA ASP A 21 -35.21 -25.03 0.21
C ASP A 21 -33.85 -25.11 -0.49
N LYS A 22 -33.31 -26.33 -0.59
CA LYS A 22 -31.98 -26.59 -1.16
C LYS A 22 -31.84 -26.06 -2.60
N GLU A 23 -32.90 -26.14 -3.41
CA GLU A 23 -32.85 -25.71 -4.80
C GLU A 23 -32.80 -24.19 -4.91
N LEU A 24 -33.63 -23.49 -4.12
CA LEU A 24 -33.60 -22.02 -4.04
C LEU A 24 -32.28 -21.52 -3.47
N ALA A 25 -31.79 -22.13 -2.39
CA ALA A 25 -30.50 -21.82 -1.79
C ALA A 25 -29.36 -21.94 -2.82
N THR A 26 -29.34 -23.04 -3.59
CA THR A 26 -28.31 -23.27 -4.61
C THR A 26 -28.36 -22.19 -5.71
N GLN A 27 -29.56 -21.82 -6.19
CA GLN A 27 -29.73 -20.75 -7.20
C GLN A 27 -29.16 -19.41 -6.70
N ILE A 28 -29.48 -19.02 -5.47
CA ILE A 28 -28.98 -17.77 -4.87
C ILE A 28 -27.46 -17.83 -4.71
N GLN A 29 -26.92 -18.93 -4.21
CA GLN A 29 -25.47 -19.11 -4.07
C GLN A 29 -24.76 -19.00 -5.43
N VAL A 30 -25.29 -19.63 -6.49
CA VAL A 30 -24.71 -19.52 -7.85
C VAL A 30 -24.65 -18.06 -8.31
N LEU A 31 -25.72 -17.29 -8.12
CA LEU A 31 -25.75 -15.88 -8.51
C LEU A 31 -24.80 -15.04 -7.65
N LEU A 32 -24.79 -15.23 -6.33
CA LEU A 32 -23.85 -14.55 -5.43
C LEU A 32 -22.38 -14.91 -5.73
N ILE A 33 -22.09 -16.14 -6.14
CA ILE A 33 -20.77 -16.56 -6.61
C ILE A 33 -20.43 -15.84 -7.92
N GLY A 34 -21.37 -15.77 -8.87
CA GLY A 34 -21.22 -15.03 -10.12
C GLY A 34 -20.95 -13.55 -9.89
N LEU A 35 -21.68 -12.95 -8.95
CA LEU A 35 -21.55 -11.59 -8.44
C LEU A 35 -20.33 -11.36 -7.55
N ARG A 36 -19.55 -12.41 -7.25
CA ARG A 36 -18.31 -12.34 -6.44
C ARG A 36 -18.56 -11.86 -5.01
N LEU A 37 -19.72 -12.18 -4.46
CA LEU A 37 -20.11 -11.90 -3.08
C LEU A 37 -20.08 -13.16 -2.19
N LEU A 38 -19.91 -14.35 -2.78
CA LEU A 38 -19.80 -15.63 -2.11
C LEU A 38 -18.74 -16.51 -2.80
N GLU A 39 -17.97 -17.27 -2.02
CA GLU A 39 -17.02 -18.25 -2.57
C GLU A 39 -17.72 -19.58 -2.93
N PRO A 40 -17.28 -20.30 -3.99
CA PRO A 40 -17.82 -21.61 -4.33
C PRO A 40 -17.47 -22.69 -3.29
N PRO A 41 -18.21 -23.81 -3.24
CA PRO A 41 -19.29 -24.21 -4.15
C PRO A 41 -20.68 -23.72 -3.72
N ALA A 42 -21.62 -23.68 -4.67
CA ALA A 42 -23.04 -23.61 -4.37
C ALA A 42 -23.54 -24.99 -3.94
N ASP A 43 -23.50 -25.29 -2.65
CA ASP A 43 -23.83 -26.60 -2.07
C ASP A 43 -25.29 -26.73 -1.59
N GLY A 44 -26.06 -25.64 -1.68
CA GLY A 44 -27.44 -25.53 -1.21
C GLY A 44 -27.56 -25.40 0.30
N LYS A 45 -26.46 -25.26 1.06
CA LYS A 45 -26.48 -25.05 2.51
C LYS A 45 -26.47 -23.56 2.81
N PHE A 46 -27.65 -22.98 3.02
CA PHE A 46 -27.81 -21.53 3.23
C PHE A 46 -27.52 -21.08 4.67
N GLY A 47 -26.28 -21.27 5.12
CA GLY A 47 -25.82 -20.89 6.46
C GLY A 47 -25.40 -19.41 6.57
N PRO A 48 -24.76 -19.03 7.71
CA PRO A 48 -24.40 -17.64 8.00
C PRO A 48 -23.56 -16.94 6.92
N ILE A 49 -22.70 -17.68 6.21
CA ILE A 49 -21.87 -17.12 5.13
C ILE A 49 -22.74 -16.71 3.93
N SER A 50 -23.67 -17.59 3.52
CA SER A 50 -24.60 -17.29 2.42
C SER A 50 -25.56 -16.16 2.79
N GLN A 51 -26.05 -16.15 4.04
CA GLN A 51 -26.90 -15.06 4.55
C GLN A 51 -26.18 -13.71 4.54
N ARG A 52 -24.93 -13.65 5.01
CA ARG A 52 -24.11 -12.42 4.95
C ARG A 52 -23.86 -11.97 3.52
N ALA A 53 -23.60 -12.90 2.60
CA ALA A 53 -23.39 -12.57 1.19
C ALA A 53 -24.66 -11.96 0.56
N LEU A 54 -25.84 -12.52 0.87
CA LEU A 54 -27.13 -11.98 0.41
C LEU A 54 -27.42 -10.61 1.03
N GLN A 55 -27.22 -10.45 2.34
CA GLN A 55 -27.38 -9.15 3.02
C GLN A 55 -26.42 -8.08 2.46
N LYS A 56 -25.19 -8.47 2.14
CA LYS A 56 -24.21 -7.60 1.47
C LYS A 56 -24.71 -7.19 0.08
N PHE A 57 -25.24 -8.12 -0.71
CA PHE A 57 -25.84 -7.80 -2.00
C PHE A 57 -26.96 -6.77 -1.86
N GLN A 58 -27.91 -7.00 -0.94
CA GLN A 58 -29.02 -6.09 -0.68
C GLN A 58 -28.54 -4.70 -0.25
N THR A 59 -27.51 -4.64 0.60
CA THR A 59 -26.91 -3.38 1.07
C THR A 59 -26.27 -2.61 -0.08
N LEU A 60 -25.48 -3.29 -0.92
CA LEU A 60 -24.83 -2.69 -2.09
C LEU A 60 -25.87 -2.13 -3.07
N MET A 61 -26.91 -2.90 -3.34
CA MET A 61 -27.98 -2.53 -4.27
C MET A 61 -29.04 -1.60 -3.66
N LYS A 62 -28.88 -1.21 -2.38
CA LYS A 62 -29.84 -0.37 -1.63
C LYS A 62 -31.27 -0.94 -1.61
N ILE A 63 -31.40 -2.26 -1.51
CA ILE A 63 -32.69 -2.97 -1.48
C ILE A 63 -33.21 -3.02 -0.04
N ASN A 64 -34.46 -2.60 0.17
CA ASN A 64 -35.12 -2.59 1.47
C ASN A 64 -35.88 -3.89 1.75
N GLU A 65 -35.16 -5.02 1.81
CA GLU A 65 -35.70 -6.35 2.15
C GLU A 65 -34.81 -7.05 3.19
N PRO A 66 -34.63 -6.46 4.40
CA PRO A 66 -33.69 -6.99 5.38
C PRO A 66 -34.09 -8.40 5.84
N GLU A 67 -33.12 -9.31 5.88
CA GLU A 67 -33.29 -10.68 6.39
C GLU A 67 -34.35 -11.53 5.67
N GLN A 68 -34.74 -11.11 4.47
CA GLN A 68 -35.67 -11.86 3.63
C GLN A 68 -35.29 -11.77 2.15
N LEU A 69 -35.75 -12.73 1.36
CA LEU A 69 -35.79 -12.68 -0.09
C LEU A 69 -37.20 -12.26 -0.53
N GLY A 70 -37.30 -11.12 -1.21
CA GLY A 70 -38.52 -10.68 -1.89
C GLY A 70 -38.31 -10.49 -3.39
N ALA A 71 -39.31 -9.90 -4.04
CA ALA A 71 -39.33 -9.69 -5.48
C ALA A 71 -38.18 -8.81 -5.97
N GLU A 72 -37.80 -7.77 -5.22
CA GLU A 72 -36.75 -6.84 -5.64
C GLU A 72 -35.37 -7.52 -5.54
N THR A 73 -35.08 -8.21 -4.43
CA THR A 73 -33.83 -8.98 -4.30
C THR A 73 -33.71 -10.04 -5.38
N ALA A 74 -34.78 -10.80 -5.64
CA ALA A 74 -34.77 -11.85 -6.67
C ALA A 74 -34.49 -11.28 -8.06
N LYS A 75 -35.18 -10.20 -8.43
CA LYS A 75 -34.97 -9.51 -9.71
C LYS A 75 -33.53 -9.01 -9.85
N GLN A 76 -33.04 -8.29 -8.85
CA GLN A 76 -31.70 -7.72 -8.89
C GLN A 76 -30.62 -8.81 -8.93
N LEU A 77 -30.76 -9.92 -8.20
CA LEU A 77 -29.82 -11.05 -8.26
C LEU A 77 -29.71 -11.65 -9.67
N ILE A 78 -30.81 -11.67 -10.43
CA ILE A 78 -30.86 -12.22 -11.79
C ILE A 78 -30.28 -11.24 -12.81
N GLU A 79 -30.56 -9.94 -12.65
CA GLU A 79 -30.24 -8.92 -13.66
C GLU A 79 -28.86 -8.27 -13.47
N THR A 80 -28.37 -8.21 -12.22
CA THR A 80 -27.11 -7.51 -11.89
C THR A 80 -25.91 -8.25 -12.49
N LYS A 81 -25.03 -7.51 -13.16
CA LYS A 81 -23.71 -8.04 -13.53
C LYS A 81 -22.66 -7.62 -12.49
N PRO A 82 -21.54 -8.34 -12.37
CA PRO A 82 -20.49 -8.00 -11.41
C PRO A 82 -19.97 -6.56 -11.55
N GLU A 83 -19.91 -6.03 -12.77
CA GLU A 83 -19.52 -4.66 -13.09
C GLU A 83 -20.53 -3.59 -12.64
N ASP A 84 -21.79 -3.97 -12.42
CA ASP A 84 -22.85 -3.06 -11.97
C ASP A 84 -22.90 -2.95 -10.44
N LEU A 85 -22.21 -3.84 -9.72
CA LEU A 85 -22.17 -3.82 -8.26
C LEU A 85 -21.44 -2.57 -7.76
N PRO A 86 -22.07 -1.78 -6.88
CA PRO A 86 -21.40 -0.65 -6.25
C PRO A 86 -20.19 -1.12 -5.45
N THR A 87 -19.08 -0.41 -5.58
CA THR A 87 -17.94 -0.63 -4.70
C THR A 87 -18.28 -0.10 -3.29
N PRO A 88 -18.10 -0.91 -2.23
CA PRO A 88 -18.31 -0.43 -0.86
C PRO A 88 -17.51 0.86 -0.60
N PRO A 89 -18.05 1.82 0.17
CA PRO A 89 -17.27 2.97 0.58
C PRO A 89 -16.12 2.53 1.48
N LEU A 90 -14.96 3.15 1.28
CA LEU A 90 -13.77 2.92 2.09
C LEU A 90 -13.99 3.42 3.53
N LYS A 91 -13.63 2.58 4.49
CA LYS A 91 -13.70 2.83 5.94
C LYS A 91 -12.27 2.98 6.45
N LEU A 92 -11.76 4.20 6.40
CA LEU A 92 -10.35 4.50 6.71
C LEU A 92 -10.19 4.97 8.15
N GLY A 93 -9.33 4.28 8.90
CA GLY A 93 -8.87 4.67 10.23
C GLY A 93 -7.51 5.39 10.20
N ASN A 94 -6.82 5.36 11.34
CA ASN A 94 -5.50 5.98 11.53
C ASN A 94 -4.32 4.99 11.39
N ASP A 95 -4.59 3.71 11.15
CA ASP A 95 -3.58 2.69 10.93
C ASP A 95 -2.87 2.86 9.56
N LEU A 96 -1.74 2.18 9.39
CA LEU A 96 -0.93 2.32 8.18
C LEU A 96 -1.67 1.89 6.90
N ALA A 97 -2.47 0.81 6.93
CA ALA A 97 -3.20 0.35 5.76
C ALA A 97 -4.21 1.42 5.30
N SER A 98 -4.93 1.99 6.26
CA SER A 98 -5.85 3.10 6.02
C SER A 98 -5.15 4.35 5.47
N ARG A 99 -3.97 4.71 5.99
CA ARG A 99 -3.17 5.83 5.46
C ARG A 99 -2.72 5.58 4.02
N ILE A 100 -2.22 4.38 3.71
CA ILE A 100 -1.80 4.02 2.35
C ILE A 100 -2.98 4.15 1.37
N VAL A 101 -4.14 3.60 1.73
CA VAL A 101 -5.33 3.67 0.86
C VAL A 101 -5.84 5.11 0.74
N LYS A 102 -5.80 5.91 1.82
CA LYS A 102 -6.10 7.36 1.77
C LYS A 102 -5.16 8.08 0.80
N TYR A 103 -3.86 7.80 0.86
CA TYR A 103 -2.88 8.37 -0.06
C TYR A 103 -3.17 7.97 -1.51
N MET A 104 -3.47 6.70 -1.77
CA MET A 104 -3.89 6.23 -3.09
C MET A 104 -5.15 6.97 -3.59
N GLN A 105 -6.14 7.22 -2.73
CA GLN A 105 -7.32 8.03 -3.09
C GLN A 105 -6.95 9.47 -3.45
N LEU A 106 -6.11 10.13 -2.64
CA LEU A 106 -5.65 11.50 -2.89
C LEU A 106 -4.89 11.61 -4.21
N LYS A 107 -4.09 10.60 -4.55
CA LYS A 107 -3.36 10.51 -5.82
C LYS A 107 -4.20 9.99 -7.00
N LYS A 108 -5.47 9.65 -6.78
CA LYS A 108 -6.36 9.04 -7.78
C LYS A 108 -5.79 7.78 -8.41
N TYR A 109 -5.07 6.99 -7.61
CA TYR A 109 -4.58 5.67 -8.01
C TYR A 109 -5.71 4.65 -8.01
N GLU A 110 -5.52 3.59 -8.79
CA GLU A 110 -6.44 2.45 -8.81
C GLU A 110 -6.38 1.73 -7.46
N ILE A 111 -7.55 1.48 -6.87
CA ILE A 111 -7.70 0.80 -5.58
C ILE A 111 -8.60 -0.41 -5.78
N PHE A 112 -8.01 -1.60 -5.64
CA PHE A 112 -8.71 -2.86 -5.83
C PHE A 112 -9.40 -3.27 -4.54
N GLN A 113 -10.72 -3.43 -4.60
CA GLN A 113 -11.60 -3.73 -3.45
C GLN A 113 -12.40 -5.02 -3.65
N GLY A 114 -12.23 -5.71 -4.79
CA GLY A 114 -12.90 -6.97 -5.06
C GLY A 114 -12.46 -8.07 -4.09
N ILE A 115 -13.34 -9.03 -3.82
CA ILE A 115 -13.01 -10.19 -2.99
C ILE A 115 -11.83 -10.94 -3.63
N GLY A 116 -10.78 -11.17 -2.83
CA GLY A 116 -9.56 -11.83 -3.27
C GLY A 116 -8.65 -10.96 -4.17
N GLU A 117 -8.92 -9.66 -4.30
CA GLU A 117 -8.02 -8.74 -5.00
C GLU A 117 -7.03 -8.08 -4.03
N TYR A 118 -5.78 -7.95 -4.46
CA TYR A 118 -4.71 -7.37 -3.66
C TYR A 118 -4.14 -6.08 -4.27
N ASN A 119 -3.67 -5.20 -3.40
CA ASN A 119 -2.94 -3.99 -3.76
C ASN A 119 -1.48 -4.17 -3.35
N ILE A 120 -0.55 -4.16 -4.31
CA ILE A 120 0.89 -4.28 -4.06
C ILE A 120 1.45 -2.87 -3.86
N VAL A 121 2.12 -2.66 -2.73
CA VAL A 121 2.65 -1.34 -2.37
C VAL A 121 4.09 -1.47 -1.90
N TYR A 122 4.94 -0.58 -2.39
CA TYR A 122 6.27 -0.34 -1.82
C TYR A 122 6.29 1.05 -1.19
N ILE A 123 6.91 1.15 -0.01
CA ILE A 123 7.11 2.42 0.69
C ILE A 123 8.59 2.56 0.97
N GLU A 124 9.20 3.56 0.35
CA GLU A 124 10.60 3.93 0.55
C GLU A 124 10.78 4.69 1.87
N GLY A 125 11.82 4.36 2.64
CA GLY A 125 12.16 5.05 3.89
C GLY A 125 11.25 4.74 5.08
N MET A 126 10.67 3.54 5.17
CA MET A 126 9.73 3.16 6.24
C MET A 126 10.11 1.86 6.97
N ASN A 127 9.99 1.87 8.29
CA ASN A 127 10.19 0.73 9.16
C ASN A 127 8.93 -0.17 9.24
N ALA A 128 9.10 -1.37 9.81
CA ALA A 128 7.99 -2.32 9.96
C ALA A 128 6.86 -1.82 10.88
N ASP A 129 7.19 -0.94 11.83
CA ASP A 129 6.27 -0.31 12.79
C ASP A 129 5.60 0.97 12.27
N ALA A 130 5.67 1.21 10.95
CA ALA A 130 5.15 2.39 10.25
C ALA A 130 5.88 3.72 10.55
N THR A 131 6.98 3.70 11.30
CA THR A 131 7.81 4.90 11.49
C THR A 131 8.72 5.14 10.27
N LEU A 132 9.05 6.41 10.01
CA LEU A 132 10.04 6.76 8.98
C LEU A 132 11.45 6.44 9.47
N ASN A 133 12.34 6.09 8.54
CA ASN A 133 13.78 5.99 8.79
C ASN A 133 14.56 7.03 7.97
N ASN A 134 15.87 7.08 8.18
CA ASN A 134 16.74 8.07 7.52
C ASN A 134 17.08 7.72 6.07
N ASP A 135 16.54 6.63 5.56
CA ASP A 135 16.63 6.20 4.17
C ASP A 135 18.04 6.17 3.56
N PRO A 136 19.04 5.54 4.22
CA PRO A 136 20.40 5.54 3.68
C PRO A 136 20.48 4.70 2.39
N PRO A 137 21.25 5.14 1.38
CA PRO A 137 21.39 4.40 0.14
C PRO A 137 22.05 3.03 0.36
N ASN A 138 21.75 2.07 -0.51
CA ASN A 138 22.28 0.71 -0.49
C ASN A 138 21.84 -0.14 0.72
N TYR A 139 20.70 0.17 1.32
CA TYR A 139 20.10 -0.60 2.41
C TYR A 139 18.79 -1.27 1.95
N PHE A 140 18.36 -2.28 2.70
CA PHE A 140 17.00 -2.78 2.65
C PHE A 140 16.20 -2.09 3.77
N ASN A 141 15.85 -0.84 3.55
CA ASN A 141 15.23 0.12 4.46
C ASN A 141 13.78 0.45 4.08
N ASP A 142 13.26 -0.24 3.08
CA ASP A 142 11.92 -0.01 2.56
C ASP A 142 11.00 -1.16 2.95
N ARG A 143 9.70 -0.97 2.69
CA ARG A 143 8.69 -2.01 2.88
C ARG A 143 8.08 -2.42 1.56
N ARG A 144 8.01 -3.73 1.32
CA ARG A 144 7.09 -4.36 0.38
C ARG A 144 5.87 -4.81 1.15
N MET A 145 4.70 -4.35 0.75
CA MET A 145 3.44 -4.68 1.39
C MET A 145 2.40 -5.18 0.39
N VAL A 146 1.48 -6.00 0.90
CA VAL A 146 0.27 -6.40 0.20
C VAL A 146 -0.92 -6.00 1.07
N ILE A 147 -1.85 -5.27 0.48
CA ILE A 147 -3.07 -4.78 1.16
C ILE A 147 -4.28 -5.45 0.53
N GLN A 148 -5.15 -6.00 1.38
CA GLN A 148 -6.48 -6.46 1.01
C GLN A 148 -7.52 -5.51 1.60
N ILE A 149 -8.61 -5.27 0.87
CA ILE A 149 -9.73 -4.44 1.35
C ILE A 149 -10.93 -5.35 1.48
N VAL A 150 -11.43 -5.52 2.71
CA VAL A 150 -12.60 -6.36 3.01
C VAL A 150 -13.69 -5.48 3.58
N ASP A 151 -14.83 -5.41 2.90
CA ASP A 151 -15.99 -4.60 3.31
C ASP A 151 -15.65 -3.12 3.58
N GLY A 152 -14.77 -2.57 2.73
CA GLY A 152 -14.27 -1.20 2.78
C GLY A 152 -13.12 -0.99 3.77
N VAL A 153 -12.75 -1.99 4.58
CA VAL A 153 -11.68 -1.88 5.58
C VAL A 153 -10.37 -2.41 4.99
N PRO A 154 -9.31 -1.57 4.86
CA PRO A 154 -8.02 -2.03 4.40
C PRO A 154 -7.24 -2.75 5.50
N ALA A 155 -6.53 -3.81 5.12
CA ALA A 155 -5.65 -4.56 6.01
C ALA A 155 -4.36 -4.95 5.28
N ILE A 156 -3.20 -4.77 5.94
CA ILE A 156 -1.92 -5.28 5.45
C ILE A 156 -1.88 -6.79 5.72
N VAL A 157 -1.86 -7.60 4.67
CA VAL A 157 -1.83 -9.08 4.73
C VAL A 157 -0.44 -9.64 4.46
N GLY A 158 0.52 -8.78 4.12
CA GLY A 158 1.93 -9.12 3.97
C GLY A 158 2.80 -7.88 4.08
N ASN A 159 3.93 -7.98 4.78
CA ASN A 159 4.83 -6.86 5.05
C ASN A 159 6.28 -7.34 5.21
N TRP A 160 7.13 -7.07 4.24
CA TRP A 160 8.52 -7.54 4.21
C TRP A 160 9.50 -6.39 4.01
N GLN A 161 10.72 -6.58 4.53
CA GLN A 161 11.84 -5.68 4.27
C GLN A 161 12.23 -5.73 2.79
N ALA A 162 12.44 -4.57 2.19
CA ALA A 162 12.68 -4.41 0.78
C ALA A 162 13.61 -3.23 0.47
N THR A 163 13.87 -3.01 -0.81
CA THR A 163 14.42 -1.78 -1.38
C THR A 163 13.70 -1.47 -2.70
N THR A 164 13.49 -0.19 -3.00
CA THR A 164 13.05 0.29 -4.33
C THR A 164 14.19 0.91 -5.13
N GLU A 165 15.38 0.93 -4.53
CA GLU A 165 16.55 1.63 -5.04
C GLU A 165 17.56 0.66 -5.68
N PRO A 166 18.45 1.16 -6.56
CA PRO A 166 19.61 0.41 -6.97
C PRO A 166 20.59 0.21 -5.81
N GLY A 167 21.24 -0.95 -5.79
CA GLY A 167 22.35 -1.20 -4.89
C GLY A 167 23.64 -0.53 -5.37
N TYR A 168 24.61 -0.42 -4.47
CA TYR A 168 25.89 0.27 -4.69
C TYR A 168 26.58 -0.12 -6.01
N ARG A 169 26.56 -1.41 -6.38
CA ARG A 169 27.20 -1.88 -7.62
C ARG A 169 26.60 -1.21 -8.85
N TYR A 170 25.29 -0.99 -8.88
CA TYR A 170 24.60 -0.44 -10.05
C TYR A 170 24.48 1.07 -10.01
N THR A 171 24.51 1.70 -8.84
CA THR A 171 24.68 3.16 -8.76
C THR A 171 26.05 3.57 -9.28
N GLU A 172 27.12 2.92 -8.81
CA GLU A 172 28.48 3.30 -9.18
C GLU A 172 28.89 2.91 -10.60
N ARG A 173 28.26 1.87 -11.13
CA ARG A 173 28.57 1.30 -12.45
C ARG A 173 27.25 0.91 -13.13
N PRO A 174 26.47 1.90 -13.58
CA PRO A 174 25.12 1.67 -14.09
C PRO A 174 25.12 0.86 -15.38
N MET A 175 24.03 0.14 -15.58
CA MET A 175 23.82 -0.65 -16.81
C MET A 175 23.50 0.25 -18.01
N ASN A 176 23.02 1.48 -17.76
CA ASN A 176 22.74 2.48 -18.77
C ASN A 176 23.75 3.64 -18.61
N PRO A 177 24.39 4.13 -19.69
CA PRO A 177 25.33 5.25 -19.62
C PRO A 177 24.71 6.56 -19.10
N GLU A 178 23.39 6.73 -19.18
CA GLU A 178 22.69 7.90 -18.62
C GLU A 178 22.56 7.85 -17.09
N GLY A 179 22.88 6.74 -16.43
CA GLY A 179 22.82 6.64 -14.97
C GLY A 179 22.02 5.45 -14.45
N ALA A 180 22.06 5.26 -13.13
CA ALA A 180 21.33 4.18 -12.48
C ALA A 180 19.82 4.45 -12.50
N ALA A 181 19.02 3.39 -12.63
CA ALA A 181 17.57 3.52 -12.65
C ALA A 181 17.03 3.61 -11.21
N ARG A 182 16.42 4.75 -10.86
CA ARG A 182 15.65 4.93 -9.62
C ARG A 182 14.18 5.06 -9.98
N ILE A 183 13.36 4.05 -9.70
CA ILE A 183 11.94 4.09 -10.08
C ILE A 183 11.25 5.34 -9.51
N LYS A 184 10.52 6.05 -10.36
CA LYS A 184 9.78 7.25 -9.95
C LYS A 184 8.59 6.83 -9.10
N PHE A 185 8.34 7.56 -8.01
CA PHE A 185 7.15 7.33 -7.19
C PHE A 185 5.87 7.49 -8.01
N GLY A 186 4.93 6.56 -7.85
CA GLY A 186 3.81 6.44 -8.77
C GLY A 186 3.10 5.10 -8.65
N GLN A 187 2.05 4.90 -9.44
CA GLN A 187 1.43 3.60 -9.63
C GLN A 187 1.61 3.16 -11.08
N TYR A 188 2.04 1.91 -11.26
CA TYR A 188 2.30 1.34 -12.58
C TYR A 188 1.56 0.02 -12.75
N LYS A 189 1.01 -0.22 -13.94
CA LYS A 189 0.49 -1.52 -14.38
C LYS A 189 1.52 -2.16 -15.31
N ALA A 190 2.44 -2.96 -14.75
CA ALA A 190 3.62 -3.38 -15.51
C ALA A 190 4.07 -4.83 -15.33
N TRP A 191 3.57 -5.55 -14.31
CA TRP A 191 4.18 -6.82 -13.91
C TRP A 191 3.28 -8.04 -14.09
N GLN A 192 3.84 -9.14 -14.57
CA GLN A 192 3.16 -10.44 -14.63
C GLN A 192 3.96 -11.47 -13.81
N VAL A 193 3.30 -12.52 -13.33
CA VAL A 193 4.02 -13.66 -12.73
C VAL A 193 4.88 -14.32 -13.79
N GLY A 194 6.16 -14.50 -13.49
CA GLY A 194 7.13 -15.12 -14.39
C GLY A 194 8.38 -15.57 -13.65
N ILE A 195 9.48 -15.79 -14.39
CA ILE A 195 10.75 -16.27 -13.83
C ILE A 195 11.82 -15.18 -13.94
N HIS A 196 12.47 -14.88 -12.81
CA HIS A 196 13.65 -14.01 -12.73
C HIS A 196 14.93 -14.83 -12.58
N GLY A 197 16.05 -14.27 -13.03
CA GLY A 197 17.40 -14.81 -12.85
C GLY A 197 17.80 -15.87 -13.88
N THR A 198 19.11 -16.08 -14.00
CA THR A 198 19.72 -17.15 -14.81
C THR A 198 20.37 -18.21 -13.92
N ALA A 199 21.21 -17.81 -12.97
CA ALA A 199 21.91 -18.70 -12.05
C ALA A 199 21.04 -19.13 -10.85
N ASP A 200 20.27 -18.22 -10.27
CA ASP A 200 19.31 -18.49 -9.18
C ASP A 200 17.90 -18.23 -9.71
N ARG A 201 17.39 -19.14 -10.55
CA ARG A 201 16.08 -18.99 -11.22
C ARG A 201 14.95 -19.11 -10.21
N HIS A 202 14.03 -18.15 -10.20
CA HIS A 202 12.89 -18.18 -9.29
C HIS A 202 11.67 -17.44 -9.81
N GLU A 203 10.51 -17.78 -9.26
CA GLU A 203 9.26 -17.09 -9.55
C GLU A 203 9.31 -15.66 -9.00
N ALA A 204 8.85 -14.70 -9.79
CA ALA A 204 8.89 -13.27 -9.50
C ALA A 204 7.76 -12.55 -10.26
N LEU A 205 7.56 -11.27 -9.95
CA LEU A 205 6.77 -10.39 -10.80
C LEU A 205 7.69 -9.71 -11.81
N ILE A 206 7.59 -10.05 -13.10
CA ILE A 206 8.49 -9.57 -14.15
C ILE A 206 7.88 -8.45 -14.99
N GLN A 207 8.67 -7.41 -15.32
CA GLN A 207 8.19 -6.26 -16.10
C GLN A 207 7.96 -6.65 -17.56
N THR A 208 6.74 -7.04 -17.88
CA THR A 208 6.33 -7.53 -19.20
C THR A 208 5.00 -6.93 -19.66
N GLY A 209 4.20 -6.39 -18.74
CA GLY A 209 2.86 -5.88 -19.01
C GLY A 209 2.75 -4.38 -19.24
N GLY A 210 3.85 -3.61 -19.10
CA GLY A 210 3.81 -2.17 -19.27
C GLY A 210 5.13 -1.47 -18.97
N THR A 211 5.21 -0.20 -19.34
CA THR A 211 6.35 0.68 -19.08
C THR A 211 6.31 1.21 -17.64
N VAL A 212 7.50 1.52 -17.11
CA VAL A 212 7.64 2.29 -15.87
C VAL A 212 8.49 3.52 -16.14
N THR A 213 8.41 4.52 -15.26
CA THR A 213 9.25 5.71 -15.31
C THR A 213 10.33 5.62 -14.24
N VAL A 214 11.56 5.98 -14.59
CA VAL A 214 12.71 6.02 -13.70
C VAL A 214 13.39 7.39 -13.80
N HIS A 215 14.04 7.81 -12.73
CA HIS A 215 15.06 8.85 -12.75
C HIS A 215 16.41 8.20 -13.04
N ARG A 216 17.21 8.84 -13.91
CA ARG A 216 18.55 8.40 -14.29
C ARG A 216 19.60 9.14 -13.44
N ASP A 217 20.07 8.45 -12.41
CA ASP A 217 21.09 8.94 -11.46
C ASP A 217 22.46 8.94 -12.14
N PHE A 218 22.72 9.98 -12.92
CA PHE A 218 23.96 10.18 -13.69
C PHE A 218 25.10 10.65 -12.79
N ASN A 219 24.79 11.55 -11.85
CA ASN A 219 25.75 12.20 -10.97
C ASN A 219 26.11 11.34 -9.75
N LYS A 220 25.42 10.22 -9.52
CA LYS A 220 25.65 9.26 -8.43
C LYS A 220 25.45 9.88 -7.06
N ASP A 221 24.53 10.82 -6.94
CA ASP A 221 24.19 11.46 -5.67
C ASP A 221 23.15 10.67 -4.86
N TYR A 222 22.65 9.57 -5.44
CA TYR A 222 21.67 8.67 -4.86
C TYR A 222 20.26 9.27 -4.73
N GLN A 223 19.98 10.39 -5.38
CA GLN A 223 18.69 11.08 -5.29
C GLN A 223 17.92 10.94 -6.60
N ARG A 224 16.65 11.38 -6.60
CA ARG A 224 15.83 11.52 -7.82
C ARG A 224 15.70 12.97 -8.25
N VAL A 225 16.01 13.90 -7.35
CA VAL A 225 15.76 15.34 -7.54
C VAL A 225 16.77 15.90 -8.53
N GLY A 226 16.28 16.48 -9.62
CA GLY A 226 17.15 17.05 -10.67
C GLY A 226 17.57 16.04 -11.74
N ASP A 227 17.32 14.74 -11.54
CA ASP A 227 17.61 13.71 -12.52
C ASP A 227 16.61 13.68 -13.67
N LYS A 228 17.11 13.33 -14.85
CA LYS A 228 16.30 13.14 -16.06
C LYS A 228 15.39 11.92 -15.91
N GLU A 229 14.13 12.08 -16.31
CA GLU A 229 13.18 10.98 -16.38
C GLU A 229 13.34 10.17 -17.68
N ASP A 230 13.17 8.85 -17.57
CA ASP A 230 13.17 7.90 -18.68
C ASP A 230 12.04 6.89 -18.48
N THR A 231 11.23 6.65 -19.52
CA THR A 231 10.06 5.79 -19.47
C THR A 231 10.19 4.66 -20.48
N GLY A 232 10.07 3.41 -20.02
CA GLY A 232 10.23 2.28 -20.91
C GLY A 232 10.19 0.92 -20.22
N TYR A 233 10.68 -0.08 -20.96
CA TYR A 233 10.90 -1.45 -20.49
C TYR A 233 12.36 -1.60 -20.07
N PHE A 234 12.59 -1.79 -18.78
CA PHE A 234 13.93 -1.83 -18.18
C PHE A 234 14.24 -3.17 -17.49
N ALA A 235 13.32 -4.13 -17.59
CA ALA A 235 13.35 -5.38 -16.81
C ALA A 235 13.39 -5.14 -15.28
N ILE A 236 12.72 -4.08 -14.81
CA ILE A 236 12.55 -3.78 -13.38
C ILE A 236 11.60 -4.79 -12.78
N ASN A 237 12.14 -5.89 -12.28
CA ASN A 237 11.37 -7.00 -11.73
C ASN A 237 11.14 -6.81 -10.22
N GLN A 238 10.15 -7.53 -9.67
CA GLN A 238 9.97 -7.68 -8.23
C GLN A 238 10.40 -9.08 -7.79
N HIS A 239 11.57 -9.17 -7.19
CA HIS A 239 12.24 -10.44 -6.89
C HIS A 239 12.87 -10.44 -5.49
N TRP A 240 13.62 -11.49 -5.13
CA TRP A 240 14.34 -11.53 -3.85
C TRP A 240 15.72 -10.89 -3.88
N GLY A 241 16.20 -10.45 -2.72
CA GLY A 241 17.50 -9.82 -2.50
C GLY A 241 18.62 -10.80 -2.14
N TYR A 242 18.45 -12.08 -2.46
CA TYR A 242 19.46 -13.13 -2.30
C TYR A 242 19.92 -13.37 -0.86
N ASP A 243 19.08 -12.99 0.12
CA ASP A 243 19.40 -13.04 1.56
C ASP A 243 20.62 -12.19 1.96
N LEU A 244 20.93 -11.15 1.17
CA LEU A 244 21.99 -10.21 1.52
C LEU A 244 21.70 -9.50 2.86
N PRO A 245 22.74 -9.03 3.56
CA PRO A 245 22.59 -8.24 4.77
C PRO A 245 21.68 -7.01 4.56
N SER A 246 20.91 -6.63 5.57
CA SER A 246 19.98 -5.49 5.47
C SER A 246 20.66 -4.15 5.19
N ASN A 247 21.96 -4.04 5.44
CA ASN A 247 22.77 -2.85 5.21
C ASN A 247 23.58 -2.90 3.91
N ASN A 248 23.28 -3.85 3.01
CA ASN A 248 24.02 -3.98 1.77
C ASN A 248 23.20 -4.62 0.64
N VAL A 249 22.53 -3.79 -0.17
CA VAL A 249 21.82 -4.23 -1.39
C VAL A 249 22.80 -4.72 -2.45
N TYR A 250 23.97 -4.07 -2.55
CA TYR A 250 25.06 -4.40 -3.47
C TYR A 250 24.63 -4.66 -4.92
N TYR A 251 24.56 -5.93 -5.35
CA TYR A 251 24.15 -6.35 -6.69
C TYR A 251 22.69 -6.83 -6.77
N ALA A 252 21.92 -6.79 -5.69
CA ALA A 252 20.57 -7.33 -5.69
C ALA A 252 19.61 -6.49 -6.54
N SER A 253 19.86 -5.20 -6.73
CA SER A 253 18.95 -4.31 -7.47
C SER A 253 19.72 -3.40 -8.42
N ALA A 254 19.37 -3.42 -9.71
CA ALA A 254 19.78 -2.42 -10.70
C ALA A 254 18.72 -1.31 -10.90
N GLY A 255 17.82 -1.15 -9.93
CA GLY A 255 16.56 -0.39 -10.03
C GLY A 255 15.30 -1.26 -9.95
N CYS A 256 15.46 -2.54 -9.59
CA CYS A 256 14.37 -3.48 -9.32
C CYS A 256 13.67 -3.18 -7.99
N LEU A 257 12.48 -3.75 -7.80
CA LEU A 257 11.74 -3.70 -6.54
C LEU A 257 12.02 -4.97 -5.72
N VAL A 258 12.99 -4.93 -4.80
CA VAL A 258 13.59 -6.16 -4.27
C VAL A 258 13.20 -6.40 -2.82
N GLY A 259 12.57 -7.54 -2.51
CA GLY A 259 12.34 -7.97 -1.13
C GLY A 259 13.54 -8.75 -0.60
N ARG A 260 14.07 -8.43 0.59
CA ARG A 260 15.40 -8.90 1.02
C ARG A 260 15.55 -10.42 1.05
N LEU A 261 14.67 -11.10 1.80
CA LEU A 261 14.80 -12.53 2.08
C LEU A 261 14.06 -13.40 1.06
N ARG A 262 14.67 -14.54 0.70
CA ARG A 262 14.07 -15.58 -0.16
C ARG A 262 12.76 -16.10 0.43
N GLN A 263 12.73 -16.37 1.74
CA GLN A 263 11.53 -16.82 2.43
C GLN A 263 10.39 -15.80 2.28
N GLY A 264 10.64 -14.53 2.62
CA GLY A 264 9.63 -13.48 2.48
C GLY A 264 9.17 -13.25 1.04
N HIS A 265 10.01 -13.55 0.05
CA HIS A 265 9.60 -13.53 -1.35
C HIS A 265 8.70 -14.70 -1.74
N ARG A 266 8.95 -15.92 -1.23
CA ARG A 266 8.06 -17.06 -1.45
C ARG A 266 6.69 -16.83 -0.81
N GLU A 267 6.66 -16.23 0.37
CA GLU A 267 5.41 -15.79 1.03
C GLU A 267 4.67 -14.75 0.19
N PHE A 268 5.39 -13.74 -0.32
CA PHE A 268 4.85 -12.73 -1.23
C PHE A 268 4.25 -13.38 -2.48
N MET A 269 4.99 -14.22 -3.21
CA MET A 269 4.50 -14.88 -4.42
C MET A 269 3.31 -15.81 -4.14
N SER A 270 3.31 -16.50 -2.99
CA SER A 270 2.17 -17.32 -2.54
C SER A 270 0.91 -16.48 -2.34
N LEU A 271 1.03 -15.27 -1.79
CA LEU A 271 -0.10 -14.33 -1.67
C LEU A 271 -0.54 -13.78 -3.03
N ILE A 272 0.39 -13.34 -3.88
CA ILE A 272 0.06 -12.80 -5.21
C ILE A 272 -0.65 -13.84 -6.09
N LYS A 273 -0.30 -15.12 -5.97
CA LYS A 273 -0.98 -16.19 -6.73
C LYS A 273 -2.36 -16.57 -6.20
N LYS A 274 -2.72 -16.08 -5.01
CA LYS A 274 -4.10 -16.11 -4.50
C LYS A 274 -4.93 -14.94 -5.03
N ASP A 275 -4.31 -13.97 -5.70
CA ASP A 275 -5.06 -12.86 -6.30
C ASP A 275 -6.06 -13.40 -7.31
N ARG A 276 -7.33 -13.07 -7.10
CA ARG A 276 -8.43 -13.56 -7.94
C ARG A 276 -8.22 -13.23 -9.42
N ARG A 277 -7.69 -12.04 -9.73
CA ARG A 277 -7.47 -11.59 -11.12
C ARG A 277 -6.41 -12.45 -11.80
N PHE A 278 -5.42 -12.90 -11.05
CA PHE A 278 -4.41 -13.86 -11.53
C PHE A 278 -4.97 -15.28 -11.64
N GLN A 279 -5.78 -15.73 -10.68
CA GLN A 279 -6.41 -17.06 -10.77
C GLN A 279 -7.34 -17.18 -11.99
N LEU A 280 -8.04 -16.10 -12.34
CA LEU A 280 -8.89 -16.02 -13.54
C LEU A 280 -8.09 -15.84 -14.83
N ASN A 281 -6.94 -15.16 -14.76
CA ASN A 281 -6.06 -14.93 -15.88
C ASN A 281 -4.60 -15.02 -15.41
N SER A 282 -3.93 -16.13 -15.72
CA SER A 282 -2.53 -16.35 -15.36
C SER A 282 -1.56 -15.35 -16.03
N ARG A 283 -2.04 -14.56 -17.01
CA ARG A 283 -1.33 -13.44 -17.63
C ARG A 283 -1.80 -12.08 -17.10
N TYR A 284 -2.42 -12.01 -15.92
CA TYR A 284 -2.83 -10.75 -15.33
C TYR A 284 -1.63 -9.81 -15.14
N ILE A 285 -1.80 -8.55 -15.51
CA ILE A 285 -0.80 -7.51 -15.33
C ILE A 285 -1.13 -6.76 -14.04
N PHE A 286 -0.32 -7.01 -13.02
CA PHE A 286 -0.42 -6.41 -11.71
C PHE A 286 -0.05 -4.94 -11.72
N TYR A 287 -0.77 -4.22 -10.87
CA TYR A 287 -0.44 -2.87 -10.47
C TYR A 287 0.50 -2.90 -9.27
N THR A 288 1.42 -1.95 -9.19
CA THR A 288 2.21 -1.70 -7.98
C THR A 288 2.34 -0.21 -7.76
N THR A 289 2.07 0.20 -6.53
CA THR A 289 2.22 1.58 -6.07
C THR A 289 3.55 1.71 -5.35
N VAL A 290 4.40 2.65 -5.77
CA VAL A 290 5.67 2.99 -5.12
C VAL A 290 5.52 4.37 -4.52
N ILE A 291 5.68 4.47 -3.20
CA ILE A 291 5.37 5.66 -2.41
C ILE A 291 6.60 6.11 -1.66
N TYR A 292 6.84 7.42 -1.61
CA TYR A 292 7.80 7.98 -0.68
C TYR A 292 7.20 8.06 0.72
N GLY A 293 7.85 7.45 1.73
CA GLY A 293 7.32 7.40 3.09
C GLY A 293 7.02 8.79 3.67
N GLN A 294 7.85 9.79 3.40
CA GLN A 294 7.61 11.15 3.88
C GLN A 294 6.33 11.76 3.30
N ASP A 295 6.10 11.59 1.99
CA ASP A 295 4.90 12.09 1.32
C ASP A 295 3.64 11.39 1.84
N LEU A 296 3.71 10.07 2.08
CA LEU A 296 2.63 9.30 2.70
C LEU A 296 2.23 9.91 4.05
N MET A 297 3.21 10.15 4.92
CA MET A 297 2.95 10.68 6.26
C MET A 297 2.47 12.13 6.21
N LYS A 298 3.01 12.94 5.30
CA LYS A 298 2.62 14.35 5.12
C LYS A 298 1.17 14.47 4.67
N GLU A 299 0.80 13.79 3.60
CA GLU A 299 -0.50 13.97 2.95
C GLU A 299 -1.65 13.30 3.72
N THR A 300 -1.35 12.29 4.52
CA THR A 300 -2.38 11.57 5.29
C THR A 300 -2.59 12.12 6.70
N GLY A 301 -1.84 13.14 7.09
CA GLY A 301 -1.86 13.72 8.45
C GLY A 301 -1.06 12.90 9.46
N GLY A 302 -0.24 11.94 9.00
CA GLY A 302 0.68 11.18 9.83
C GLY A 302 1.71 12.06 10.50
N LEU A 303 2.25 13.05 9.78
CA LEU A 303 3.12 14.07 10.36
C LEU A 303 2.37 14.95 11.37
N SER A 304 1.08 15.25 11.16
CA SER A 304 0.30 16.10 12.07
C SER A 304 -0.02 15.45 13.42
N GLU A 305 -0.03 14.11 13.50
CA GLU A 305 -0.16 13.36 14.76
C GLU A 305 1.21 12.90 15.30
N SER A 306 2.28 12.98 14.49
CA SER A 306 3.63 12.51 14.85
C SER A 306 4.70 13.60 14.95
N LEU A 307 4.36 14.89 14.90
CA LEU A 307 5.26 15.91 15.45
C LEU A 307 5.15 15.80 16.97
N GLN A 308 5.78 14.76 17.53
CA GLN A 308 6.02 14.65 18.96
C GLN A 308 6.55 15.99 19.43
N LEU A 309 5.93 16.53 20.48
CA LEU A 309 6.46 17.67 21.20
C LEU A 309 7.89 17.32 21.63
N LEU A 310 8.89 17.85 20.93
CA LEU A 310 10.27 17.63 21.33
C LEU A 310 10.60 18.60 22.45
N LYS A 311 11.27 18.08 23.46
CA LYS A 311 11.73 18.84 24.62
C LYS A 311 13.08 18.31 25.06
N GLU A 312 13.69 19.00 26.00
CA GLU A 312 14.90 18.50 26.66
C GLU A 312 14.70 17.06 27.17
N GLY A 313 15.63 16.17 26.83
CA GLY A 313 15.55 14.74 27.10
C GLY A 313 14.91 13.90 25.99
N SER A 314 14.28 14.50 24.98
CA SER A 314 13.89 13.80 23.75
C SER A 314 15.13 13.28 23.00
N SER A 315 15.00 12.15 22.33
CA SER A 315 16.06 11.63 21.45
C SER A 315 15.47 10.91 20.24
N GLY A 316 16.26 10.76 19.18
CA GLY A 316 15.88 10.05 17.96
C GLY A 316 15.96 10.89 16.68
N PRO A 317 15.50 10.34 15.55
CA PRO A 317 15.64 10.95 14.23
C PRO A 317 15.02 12.35 14.11
N LEU A 318 13.85 12.58 14.73
CA LEU A 318 13.21 13.89 14.74
C LEU A 318 14.08 14.96 15.44
N VAL A 319 14.83 14.57 16.47
CA VAL A 319 15.79 15.49 17.12
C VAL A 319 16.95 15.80 16.18
N LYS A 320 17.46 14.84 15.39
CA LYS A 320 18.49 15.13 14.37
C LYS A 320 17.97 16.10 13.31
N GLN A 321 16.74 15.89 12.85
CA GLN A 321 16.10 16.77 11.87
C GLN A 321 15.92 18.18 12.42
N LEU A 322 15.48 18.30 13.68
CA LEU A 322 15.42 19.58 14.40
C LEU A 322 16.79 20.25 14.47
N GLN A 323 17.82 19.53 14.93
CA GLN A 323 19.17 20.06 15.08
C GLN A 323 19.72 20.54 13.71
N GLN A 324 19.56 19.74 12.66
CA GLN A 324 19.98 20.14 11.31
C GLN A 324 19.27 21.41 10.84
N ALA A 325 17.95 21.47 10.96
CA ALA A 325 17.20 22.65 10.50
C ALA A 325 17.48 23.91 11.32
N LEU A 326 17.70 23.79 12.63
CA LEU A 326 18.17 24.91 13.45
C LEU A 326 19.52 25.43 12.93
N LYS A 327 20.47 24.52 12.67
CA LYS A 327 21.78 24.86 12.13
C LYS A 327 21.68 25.55 10.77
N ASP A 328 20.83 25.04 9.88
CA ASP A 328 20.60 25.61 8.54
C ASP A 328 19.97 27.00 8.60
N LYS A 329 19.16 27.27 9.64
CA LYS A 329 18.58 28.59 9.93
C LYS A 329 19.53 29.52 10.70
N GLY A 330 20.77 29.10 10.96
CA GLY A 330 21.79 29.88 11.64
C GLY A 330 21.78 29.79 13.17
N PHE A 331 20.99 28.87 13.75
CA PHE A 331 20.92 28.64 15.19
C PHE A 331 21.72 27.39 15.54
N ASN A 332 22.84 27.53 16.26
CA ASN A 332 23.72 26.40 16.54
C ASN A 332 23.16 25.50 17.66
N PRO A 333 22.70 24.25 17.37
CA PRO A 333 22.15 23.35 18.38
C PRO A 333 23.22 22.52 19.11
N GLY A 334 24.50 22.70 18.78
CA GLY A 334 25.59 21.79 19.13
C GLY A 334 25.74 20.65 18.11
N THR A 335 26.17 19.49 18.59
CA THR A 335 26.34 18.28 17.77
C THR A 335 24.99 17.77 17.26
N ILE A 336 24.93 17.36 15.99
CA ILE A 336 23.74 16.74 15.38
C ILE A 336 23.74 15.24 15.69
N ASP A 337 23.54 14.91 16.96
CA ASP A 337 23.61 13.55 17.51
C ASP A 337 22.23 12.90 17.69
N GLY A 338 21.15 13.67 17.58
CA GLY A 338 19.79 13.21 17.82
C GLY A 338 19.42 13.16 19.29
N VAL A 339 20.16 13.86 20.15
CA VAL A 339 19.87 13.99 21.58
C VAL A 339 19.51 15.44 21.89
N PHE A 340 18.31 15.65 22.43
CA PHE A 340 17.82 17.00 22.73
C PHE A 340 18.37 17.41 24.09
N GLY A 341 19.63 17.85 24.09
CA GLY A 341 20.32 18.39 25.26
C GLY A 341 20.14 19.90 25.41
N LEU A 342 20.86 20.47 26.39
CA LEU A 342 20.83 21.90 26.71
C LEU A 342 21.20 22.79 25.50
N GLY A 343 22.17 22.37 24.67
CA GLY A 343 22.56 23.10 23.47
C GLY A 343 21.43 23.20 22.44
N THR A 344 20.72 22.10 22.21
CA THR A 344 19.57 22.07 21.31
C THR A 344 18.42 22.91 21.86
N LYS A 345 18.15 22.86 23.18
CA LYS A 345 17.14 23.70 23.82
C LYS A 345 17.44 25.19 23.68
N ALA A 346 18.69 25.59 23.88
CA ALA A 346 19.11 26.99 23.72
C ALA A 346 18.90 27.47 22.28
N ALA A 347 19.26 26.65 21.29
CA ALA A 347 19.03 26.96 19.88
C ALA A 347 17.54 27.06 19.51
N VAL A 348 16.69 26.17 20.05
CA VAL A 348 15.24 26.24 19.87
C VAL A 348 14.68 27.56 20.41
N ARG A 349 15.05 27.95 21.64
CA ARG A 349 14.56 29.20 22.23
C ARG A 349 15.00 30.43 21.44
N ALA A 350 16.26 30.45 20.98
CA ALA A 350 16.77 31.52 20.14
C ALA A 350 16.02 31.61 18.80
N PHE A 351 15.75 30.46 18.18
CA PHE A 351 14.96 30.36 16.95
C PHE A 351 13.52 30.86 17.15
N GLN A 352 12.86 30.41 18.23
CA GLN A 352 11.50 30.84 18.59
C GLN A 352 11.44 32.35 18.79
N GLN A 353 12.38 32.92 19.53
CA GLN A 353 12.46 34.37 19.77
C GLN A 353 12.66 35.15 18.46
N ALA A 354 13.56 34.69 17.58
CA ALA A 354 13.80 35.33 16.29
C ALA A 354 12.58 35.28 15.35
N ASN A 355 11.71 34.28 15.50
CA ASN A 355 10.51 34.08 14.69
C ASN A 355 9.23 34.55 15.39
N LYS A 356 9.33 35.32 16.49
CA LYS A 356 8.19 35.85 17.25
C LYS A 356 7.24 34.76 17.77
N LEU A 357 7.78 33.59 18.09
CA LEU A 357 7.08 32.52 18.80
C LEU A 357 7.35 32.62 20.30
N GLU A 358 6.55 31.92 21.11
CA GLU A 358 6.84 31.75 22.54
C GLU A 358 8.17 30.99 22.71
N ALA A 359 9.14 31.58 23.41
CA ALA A 359 10.48 31.01 23.60
C ALA A 359 10.53 30.04 24.79
N ASP A 360 9.67 29.02 24.75
CA ASP A 360 9.50 27.99 25.78
C ASP A 360 10.53 26.84 25.67
N GLY A 361 11.21 26.73 24.53
CA GLY A 361 12.17 25.64 24.25
C GLY A 361 11.49 24.31 23.90
N LEU A 362 10.19 24.32 23.62
CA LEU A 362 9.40 23.17 23.19
C LEU A 362 9.17 23.23 21.69
N VAL A 363 9.37 22.11 21.00
CA VAL A 363 9.18 22.04 19.54
C VAL A 363 7.83 21.40 19.25
N GLY A 364 6.80 22.23 19.35
CA GLY A 364 5.45 21.92 18.91
C GLY A 364 5.20 22.34 17.46
N LYS A 365 3.95 22.19 17.01
CA LYS A 365 3.51 22.47 15.62
C LYS A 365 3.95 23.84 15.10
N GLN A 366 3.84 24.90 15.91
CA GLN A 366 4.22 26.25 15.50
C GLN A 366 5.73 26.37 15.23
N THR A 367 6.56 25.78 16.09
CA THR A 367 8.02 25.74 15.92
C THR A 367 8.39 24.95 14.65
N TRP A 368 7.75 23.80 14.42
CA TRP A 368 8.00 22.98 13.22
C TRP A 368 7.60 23.67 11.92
N ASN A 369 6.45 24.36 11.90
CA ASN A 369 6.01 25.14 10.75
C ASN A 369 6.99 26.28 10.45
N ALA A 370 7.44 27.00 11.48
CA ALA A 370 8.41 28.09 11.31
C ALA A 370 9.77 27.58 10.80
N LEU A 371 10.17 26.36 11.18
CA LEU A 371 11.36 25.69 10.66
C LEU A 371 11.22 25.27 9.19
N GLY A 372 10.00 25.21 8.66
CA GLY A 372 9.71 24.76 7.29
C GLY A 372 9.71 23.25 7.14
N ILE A 373 9.49 22.51 8.23
CA ILE A 373 9.51 21.04 8.28
C ILE A 373 8.09 20.46 8.23
N ALA A 374 7.08 21.25 8.59
CA ALA A 374 5.68 20.84 8.73
C ALA A 374 4.74 21.60 7.80
#